data_AF-D2QQN3-F1
#
_entry.id   AF-D2QQN3-F1
#
_cell.length_a   1.000
_cell.length_b   1.000
_cell.length_c   1.000
_cell.angle_alpha   90.00
_cell.angle_beta   90.00
_cell.angle_gamma   90.00
#
_symmetry.space_group_name_H-M   'P 1'
#
loop_
_entity.id
_entity.type
_entity.pdbx_description
1 polymer ?
#
loop_
_entity_poly.entity_id
_entity_poly.type
_entity_poly.pdbx_seq_one_letter_code
_entity_poly.pdbx_strand_id
1 'polypeptide(L)'
;MKTYCLLLIGLLSLPAWAQVIVNPDGTHSVQTGSVIVNPNGTHSTVHGSGNSSVIVNPDGTHSVRTGSVNVNPDGSHSTIHGTGKGAIIVGPNGSHTVLQDSSSIDAYRAWSWQYQRKKKEKNKPQ
;
A
#
# COMPACT_ATOMS: atom_id res chain seq x y z
N MET A 1 -49.18 -27.52 -20.33
CA MET A 1 -47.85 -27.73 -19.73
C MET A 1 -47.20 -26.35 -19.61
N LYS A 2 -47.02 -25.81 -18.40
CA LYS A 2 -46.39 -24.50 -18.19
C LYS A 2 -45.08 -24.73 -17.44
N THR A 3 -43.98 -24.64 -18.18
CA THR A 3 -42.62 -24.74 -17.65
C THR A 3 -42.32 -23.45 -16.88
N TYR A 4 -42.21 -23.54 -15.56
CA TYR A 4 -41.73 -22.42 -14.75
C TYR A 4 -40.19 -22.47 -14.74
N CYS A 5 -39.56 -21.54 -15.46
CA CYS A 5 -38.14 -21.24 -15.30
C CYS A 5 -37.93 -20.67 -13.89
N LEU A 6 -37.29 -21.45 -13.02
CA LEU A 6 -36.74 -20.98 -11.75
C LEU A 6 -35.62 -19.98 -12.04
N LEU A 7 -35.94 -18.68 -11.99
CA LEU A 7 -34.94 -17.62 -12.04
C LEU A 7 -34.48 -17.34 -10.60
N LEU A 8 -33.53 -18.15 -10.14
CA LEU A 8 -32.85 -17.94 -8.86
C LEU A 8 -31.89 -16.75 -9.03
N ILE A 9 -32.39 -15.52 -8.87
CA ILE A 9 -31.53 -14.34 -8.73
C ILE A 9 -30.96 -14.37 -7.30
N GLY A 10 -29.95 -15.20 -7.11
CA GLY A 10 -29.05 -15.04 -5.97
C GLY A 10 -28.33 -13.71 -6.15
N LEU A 11 -28.66 -12.73 -5.31
CA LEU A 11 -27.96 -11.45 -5.26
C LEU A 11 -26.51 -11.72 -4.84
N LEU A 12 -25.63 -11.88 -5.83
CA LEU A 12 -24.20 -12.08 -5.64
C LEU A 12 -23.60 -10.78 -5.07
N SER A 13 -23.54 -10.65 -3.74
CA SER A 13 -22.81 -9.55 -3.14
C SER A 13 -21.31 -9.86 -3.27
N LEU A 14 -20.65 -9.28 -4.27
CA LEU A 14 -19.20 -9.31 -4.34
C LEU A 14 -18.65 -8.49 -3.16
N PRO A 15 -17.65 -8.99 -2.41
CA PRO A 15 -17.02 -8.20 -1.37
C PRO A 15 -16.39 -6.96 -2.01
N ALA A 16 -16.77 -5.77 -1.52
CA ALA A 16 -16.07 -4.54 -1.85
C ALA A 16 -14.72 -4.54 -1.12
N TRP A 17 -13.63 -4.56 -1.90
CA TRP A 17 -12.29 -4.46 -1.34
C TRP A 17 -12.03 -3.00 -0.98
N ALA A 18 -11.77 -2.75 0.30
CA ALA A 18 -11.34 -1.47 0.80
C ALA A 18 -9.98 -1.61 1.49
N GLN A 19 -9.12 -0.63 1.30
CA GLN A 19 -7.82 -0.55 1.96
C GLN A 19 -7.70 0.78 2.69
N VAL A 20 -7.18 0.73 3.92
CA VAL A 20 -6.75 1.91 4.66
C VAL A 20 -5.30 2.21 4.28
N ILE A 21 -5.06 3.45 3.88
CA ILE A 21 -3.73 3.98 3.58
C ILE A 21 -3.34 4.88 4.76
N VAL A 22 -2.21 4.58 5.39
CA VAL A 22 -1.64 5.40 6.46
C VAL A 22 -0.64 6.37 5.85
N ASN A 23 -0.88 7.67 6.01
CA ASN A 23 -0.02 8.70 5.47
C ASN A 23 1.17 8.96 6.41
N PRO A 24 2.30 9.50 5.91
CA PRO A 24 3.47 9.79 6.74
C PRO A 24 3.22 10.74 7.91
N ASP A 25 2.21 11.60 7.82
CA ASP A 25 1.79 12.54 8.87
C ASP A 25 0.85 11.91 9.92
N GLY A 26 0.56 10.61 9.80
CA GLY A 26 -0.32 9.86 10.70
C GLY A 26 -1.81 9.96 10.36
N THR A 27 -2.19 10.72 9.33
CA THR A 27 -3.56 10.74 8.82
C THR A 27 -3.87 9.46 8.03
N HIS A 28 -5.15 9.23 7.75
CA HIS A 28 -5.60 8.02 7.07
C HIS A 28 -6.46 8.38 5.86
N SER A 29 -6.20 7.70 4.75
CA SER A 29 -7.06 7.70 3.57
C SER A 29 -7.73 6.33 3.41
N VAL A 30 -8.87 6.28 2.75
CA VAL A 30 -9.55 5.00 2.44
C VAL A 30 -9.69 4.87 0.93
N GLN A 31 -9.12 3.80 0.37
CA GLN A 31 -9.34 3.43 -1.02
C GLN A 31 -10.44 2.39 -1.10
N THR A 32 -11.46 2.66 -1.92
CA THR A 32 -12.52 1.71 -2.27
C THR A 32 -12.67 1.70 -3.79
N GLY A 33 -12.32 0.57 -4.42
CA GLY A 33 -12.23 0.50 -5.89
C GLY A 33 -11.25 1.54 -6.46
N SER A 34 -11.74 2.35 -7.39
CA SER A 34 -10.98 3.45 -8.03
C SER A 34 -11.01 4.76 -7.25
N VAL A 35 -11.72 4.86 -6.13
CA VAL A 35 -11.84 6.12 -5.38
C VAL A 35 -10.99 6.07 -4.13
N ILE A 36 -10.22 7.13 -3.89
CA ILE A 36 -9.48 7.37 -2.66
C ILE A 36 -10.12 8.55 -1.95
N VAL A 37 -10.62 8.33 -0.74
CA VAL A 37 -11.11 9.39 0.14
C VAL A 37 -9.94 9.87 0.99
N ASN A 38 -9.61 11.15 0.86
CA ASN A 38 -8.50 11.79 1.56
C ASN A 38 -8.91 12.21 2.98
N PRO A 39 -7.94 12.45 3.89
CA PRO A 39 -8.23 12.77 5.29
C PRO A 39 -9.06 14.06 5.47
N ASN A 40 -8.94 14.99 4.51
CA ASN A 40 -9.68 16.26 4.49
C ASN A 40 -11.07 16.15 3.83
N GLY A 41 -11.53 14.94 3.49
CA GLY A 41 -12.82 14.69 2.85
C GLY A 41 -12.85 14.89 1.32
N THR A 42 -11.76 15.36 0.70
CA THR A 42 -11.64 15.39 -0.76
C THR A 42 -11.45 13.98 -1.34
N HIS A 43 -11.65 13.82 -2.65
CA HIS A 43 -11.58 12.51 -3.29
C HIS A 43 -10.63 12.55 -4.50
N SER A 44 -9.83 11.50 -4.65
CA SER A 44 -8.99 11.24 -5.82
C SER A 44 -9.52 10.03 -6.59
N THR A 45 -9.29 9.98 -7.91
CA THR A 45 -9.74 8.86 -8.75
C THR A 45 -8.55 8.17 -9.41
N VAL A 46 -8.50 6.85 -9.31
CA VAL A 46 -7.50 5.98 -9.92
C VAL A 46 -8.05 5.42 -11.22
N HIS A 47 -7.38 5.71 -12.33
CA HIS A 47 -7.64 5.15 -13.65
C HIS A 47 -6.55 4.13 -13.99
N GLY A 48 -6.95 2.91 -14.37
CA GLY A 48 -6.02 1.82 -14.67
C GLY A 48 -5.81 0.86 -13.49
N SER A 49 -4.87 -0.07 -13.64
CA SER A 49 -4.65 -1.16 -12.69
C SER A 49 -3.21 -1.66 -12.71
N GLY A 50 -2.74 -2.18 -11.57
CA GLY A 50 -1.41 -2.77 -11.46
C GLY A 50 -0.29 -1.77 -11.66
N ASN A 51 0.60 -2.04 -12.62
CA ASN A 51 1.82 -1.26 -12.87
C ASN A 51 1.60 -0.08 -13.84
N SER A 52 0.38 0.15 -14.31
CA SER A 52 0.05 1.31 -15.13
C SER A 52 -1.23 1.93 -14.61
N SER A 53 -1.12 3.10 -14.00
CA SER A 53 -2.26 3.82 -13.46
C SER A 53 -2.02 5.33 -13.46
N VAL A 54 -3.12 6.07 -13.52
CA VAL A 54 -3.16 7.53 -13.36
C VAL A 54 -4.03 7.82 -12.15
N ILE A 55 -3.53 8.64 -11.24
CA ILE A 55 -4.30 9.16 -10.12
C ILE A 55 -4.62 10.61 -10.43
N VAL A 56 -5.91 10.94 -10.51
CA VAL A 56 -6.40 12.31 -10.60
C VAL A 56 -6.59 12.82 -9.18
N ASN A 57 -5.88 13.89 -8.83
CA ASN A 57 -5.95 14.51 -7.52
C ASN A 57 -7.16 15.46 -7.44
N PRO A 58 -7.58 15.85 -6.23
CA PRO A 58 -8.76 16.70 -6.05
C PRO A 58 -8.63 18.09 -6.69
N ASP A 59 -7.40 18.57 -6.85
CA ASP A 59 -7.07 19.85 -7.49
C ASP A 59 -6.98 19.76 -9.03
N GLY A 60 -7.23 18.58 -9.61
CA GLY A 60 -7.15 18.32 -11.05
C GLY A 60 -5.75 18.01 -11.55
N THR A 61 -4.73 17.99 -10.69
CA THR A 61 -3.41 17.49 -11.08
C THR A 61 -3.39 15.97 -11.20
N HIS A 62 -2.36 15.41 -11.84
CA HIS A 62 -2.28 13.98 -12.09
C HIS A 62 -0.93 13.41 -11.66
N SER A 63 -0.95 12.24 -11.02
CA SER A 63 0.22 11.38 -10.82
C SER A 63 0.11 10.17 -11.73
N VAL A 64 1.23 9.72 -12.32
CA VAL A 64 1.24 8.58 -13.25
C VAL A 64 2.22 7.53 -12.78
N ARG A 65 1.77 6.29 -12.62
CA ARG A 65 2.63 5.13 -12.41
C ARG A 65 2.84 4.40 -13.72
N THR A 66 4.10 4.15 -14.07
CA THR A 66 4.51 3.34 -15.21
C THR A 66 5.64 2.40 -14.80
N GLY A 67 5.30 1.12 -14.61
CA GLY A 67 6.23 0.12 -14.08
C GLY A 67 6.75 0.51 -12.69
N SER A 68 8.07 0.71 -12.62
CA SER A 68 8.78 1.13 -11.42
C SER A 68 8.93 2.65 -11.28
N VAL A 69 8.36 3.45 -12.17
CA VAL A 69 8.47 4.92 -12.12
C VAL A 69 7.12 5.51 -11.75
N ASN A 70 7.13 6.43 -10.79
CA ASN A 70 6.00 7.30 -10.48
C ASN A 70 6.37 8.72 -10.92
N VAL A 71 5.57 9.29 -11.80
CA VAL A 71 5.58 10.71 -12.17
C VAL A 71 4.66 11.45 -11.21
N ASN A 72 5.21 12.44 -10.52
CA ASN A 72 4.49 13.27 -9.56
C ASN A 72 3.75 14.41 -10.27
N PRO A 73 2.78 15.06 -9.60
CA PRO A 73 2.03 16.18 -10.16
C PRO A 73 2.88 17.36 -10.64
N ASP A 74 4.03 17.59 -10.00
CA ASP A 74 4.99 18.63 -10.34
C ASP A 74 5.95 18.24 -11.49
N GLY A 75 5.78 17.04 -12.07
CA GLY A 75 6.63 16.49 -13.12
C GLY A 75 7.91 15.82 -12.62
N SER A 76 8.19 15.85 -11.31
CA SER A 76 9.31 15.11 -10.74
C SER A 76 9.03 13.60 -10.76
N HIS A 77 10.08 12.78 -10.66
CA HIS A 77 9.95 11.33 -10.73
C HIS A 77 10.49 10.66 -9.47
N SER A 78 9.83 9.59 -9.05
CA SER A 78 10.35 8.65 -8.06
C SER A 78 10.43 7.23 -8.65
N THR A 79 11.37 6.43 -8.16
CA THR A 79 11.59 5.05 -8.62
C THR A 79 11.33 4.03 -7.53
N ILE A 80 10.80 2.87 -7.91
CA ILE A 80 10.44 1.77 -7.02
C ILE A 80 11.37 0.59 -7.31
N HIS A 81 12.18 0.22 -6.33
CA HIS A 81 13.11 -0.90 -6.38
C HIS A 81 12.57 -2.03 -5.51
N GLY A 82 12.03 -3.09 -6.14
CA GLY A 82 11.57 -4.27 -5.42
C GLY A 82 12.74 -5.07 -4.84
N THR A 83 12.67 -5.44 -3.56
CA THR A 83 13.73 -6.20 -2.85
C THR A 83 13.29 -7.62 -2.48
N GLY A 84 12.23 -8.13 -3.12
CA GLY A 84 11.65 -9.45 -2.87
C GLY A 84 10.73 -9.51 -1.65
N LYS A 85 11.15 -8.94 -0.51
CA LYS A 85 10.35 -8.85 0.73
C LYS A 85 9.93 -7.43 1.09
N GLY A 86 9.84 -6.58 0.08
CA GLY A 86 9.58 -5.16 0.26
C GLY A 86 9.95 -4.37 -0.98
N ALA A 87 10.01 -3.06 -0.82
CA ALA A 87 10.48 -2.17 -1.86
C ALA A 87 11.16 -0.94 -1.26
N ILE A 88 12.03 -0.31 -2.03
CA ILE A 88 12.60 0.99 -1.71
C ILE A 88 12.06 1.97 -2.75
N ILE A 89 11.44 3.04 -2.28
CA ILE A 89 11.04 4.17 -3.12
C ILE A 89 12.12 5.24 -3.01
N VAL A 90 12.69 5.63 -4.14
CA VAL A 90 13.66 6.73 -4.24
C VAL A 90 12.94 7.96 -4.76
N GLY A 91 12.94 9.03 -3.96
CA GLY A 91 12.36 10.31 -4.32
C GLY A 91 13.25 11.12 -5.27
N PRO A 92 12.69 12.17 -5.89
CA PRO A 92 13.41 13.01 -6.85
C PRO A 92 14.61 13.76 -6.25
N ASN A 93 14.62 13.97 -4.94
CA ASN A 93 15.73 14.58 -4.19
C ASN A 93 16.71 13.56 -3.60
N GLY A 94 16.60 12.29 -3.97
CA GLY A 94 17.42 11.21 -3.40
C GLY A 94 16.98 10.76 -2.00
N SER A 95 15.85 11.22 -1.48
CA SER A 95 15.26 10.64 -0.26
C SER A 95 14.81 9.20 -0.52
N HIS A 96 14.87 8.35 0.50
CA HIS A 96 14.48 6.94 0.38
C HIS A 96 13.39 6.58 1.41
N THR A 97 12.33 5.94 0.93
CA THR A 97 11.31 5.30 1.78
C THR A 97 11.41 3.79 1.64
N VAL A 98 11.51 3.08 2.78
CA VAL A 98 11.58 1.62 2.79
C VAL A 98 10.21 1.05 3.14
N LEU A 99 9.65 0.29 2.21
CA LEU A 99 8.46 -0.53 2.42
C LEU A 99 8.91 -1.91 2.92
N GLN A 100 8.61 -2.22 4.18
CA GLN A 100 8.95 -3.49 4.81
C GLN A 100 7.73 -4.42 4.79
N ASP A 101 7.93 -5.68 4.37
CA ASP A 101 6.92 -6.73 4.58
C ASP A 101 6.86 -7.15 6.05
N SER A 102 5.68 -7.56 6.52
CA SER A 102 5.45 -7.96 7.92
C SER A 102 6.37 -9.11 8.36
N SER A 103 6.68 -10.05 7.45
CA SER A 103 7.59 -11.16 7.76
C SER A 103 9.02 -10.70 8.06
N SER A 104 9.45 -9.57 7.48
CA SER A 104 10.77 -8.99 7.75
C SER A 104 10.83 -8.37 9.15
N ILE A 105 9.73 -7.78 9.61
CA ILE A 105 9.59 -7.18 10.95
C ILE A 105 9.58 -8.27 12.03
N ASP A 106 8.82 -9.35 11.81
CA ASP A 106 8.73 -10.47 12.75
C ASP A 106 10.07 -11.20 12.91
N ALA A 107 10.78 -11.43 11.80
CA ALA A 107 12.11 -12.01 11.82
C ALA A 107 13.11 -11.15 12.62
N TYR A 108 13.08 -9.82 12.43
CA TYR A 108 13.91 -8.90 13.20
C TYR A 108 13.59 -8.94 14.69
N ARG A 109 12.29 -8.89 15.05
CA ARG A 109 11.84 -8.96 16.45
C ARG A 109 12.30 -10.26 17.12
N ALA A 110 12.14 -11.40 16.46
CA ALA A 110 12.59 -12.70 16.96
C ALA A 110 14.11 -12.76 17.17
N TRP A 111 14.89 -12.29 16.18
CA TRP A 111 16.34 -12.22 16.30
C TRP A 111 16.79 -11.31 17.45
N SER A 112 16.19 -10.12 17.56
CA SER A 112 16.53 -9.13 18.59
C SER A 112 16.30 -9.68 20.00
N TRP A 113 15.21 -10.42 20.20
CA TRP A 113 14.91 -11.08 21.47
C TRP A 113 15.96 -12.14 21.83
N GLN A 114 16.33 -13.00 20.87
CA GLN A 114 17.36 -14.03 21.11
C GLN A 114 18.73 -13.42 21.43
N TYR A 115 19.10 -12.35 20.72
CA TYR A 115 20.33 -11.62 20.97
C TYR A 115 20.38 -11.05 22.38
N GLN A 116 19.32 -10.38 22.82
CA GLN A 116 19.23 -9.81 24.17
C GLN A 116 19.25 -10.90 25.25
N ARG A 117 18.59 -12.04 25.02
CA ARG A 117 18.62 -13.19 25.93
C ARG A 117 20.05 -13.73 26.09
N LYS A 118 20.76 -13.99 24.99
CA LYS A 118 22.16 -14.46 25.02
C LYS A 118 23.08 -13.47 25.72
N LYS A 119 22.86 -12.17 25.54
CA LYS A 119 23.63 -11.12 26.22
C LYS A 119 23.40 -11.13 27.74
N LYS A 120 22.15 -11.34 28.19
CA LYS A 120 21.84 -11.51 29.62
C LYS A 120 22.45 -12.77 30.22
N GLU A 121 22.42 -13.89 29.49
CA GLU A 121 23.03 -15.15 29.94
C GLU A 121 24.55 -15.03 30.09
N LYS A 122 25.23 -14.35 29.15
CA LYS A 122 26.68 -14.07 29.26
C LYS A 122 27.07 -13.18 30.43
N ASN A 123 26.18 -12.28 30.87
CA ASN A 123 26.45 -11.31 31.93
C ASN A 123 25.91 -11.75 33.31
N LYS A 124 25.50 -13.01 33.48
CA LYS A 124 25.12 -13.50 34.81
C LYS A 124 26.37 -13.59 35.71
N PRO A 125 26.32 -13.07 36.96
CA PRO A 125 27.37 -13.31 37.94
C PRO A 125 27.48 -14.82 38.20
N GLN A 126 28.72 -15.31 38.38
CA GLN A 126 29.01 -16.70 38.73
C GLN A 126 28.57 -17.05 40.14
#